data_AF-K1RE32-F1
#
_entry.id   AF-K1RE32-F1
#
_cell.length_a   1.000
_cell.length_b   1.000
_cell.length_c   1.000
_cell.angle_alpha   90.00
_cell.angle_beta   90.00
_cell.angle_gamma   90.00
#
_symmetry.space_group_name_H-M   'P 1'
#
loop_
_entity.id
_entity.type
_entity.pdbx_description
1 polymer ?
#
loop_
_entity_poly.entity_id
_entity_poly.type
_entity_poly.pdbx_seq_one_letter_code
_entity_poly.pdbx_strand_id
1 'polypeptide(L)'
;CAVMALERIPADIRAAGGVSRMSDPKMIKGIQEAVSIPVMAKCRIGHFAEAQILQAIEIDYIDESEVLSPADNVYHIDKTQFDVPFVCGAKNLGEALRRIAEGATMIRTKGEPGTGDVVQAVTHMRMMQSEIRRLVSMSEDELYEAAKQLQAPYDLVKYVHENHPDSSSF
;
A
#
# COMPACT_ATOMS: atom_id res chain seq x y z
N CYS A 1 8.67 -4.37 -15.14
CA CYS A 1 7.78 -5.49 -14.74
C CYS A 1 8.28 -6.06 -13.43
N ALA A 2 7.40 -6.56 -12.56
CA ALA A 2 7.72 -7.20 -11.28
C ALA A 2 6.73 -8.35 -11.04
N VAL A 3 7.03 -9.27 -10.11
CA VAL A 3 6.14 -10.38 -9.71
C VAL A 3 5.86 -10.36 -8.21
N MET A 4 4.71 -10.89 -7.82
CA MET A 4 4.31 -11.07 -6.41
C MET A 4 4.45 -12.54 -6.02
N ALA A 5 5.32 -12.84 -5.06
CA ALA A 5 5.52 -14.17 -4.48
C ALA A 5 4.48 -14.46 -3.40
N LEU A 6 3.70 -15.53 -3.58
CA LEU A 6 2.56 -15.85 -2.73
C LEU A 6 2.15 -17.32 -2.88
N GLU A 7 2.03 -18.05 -1.78
CA GLU A 7 1.62 -19.48 -1.78
C GLU A 7 0.20 -19.73 -2.29
N ARG A 8 -0.73 -18.81 -2.01
CA ARG A 8 -2.16 -18.96 -2.31
C ARG A 8 -2.70 -17.66 -2.86
N ILE A 9 -3.21 -17.66 -4.09
CA ILE A 9 -3.79 -16.46 -4.71
C ILE A 9 -4.98 -15.93 -3.90
N PRO A 10 -5.32 -14.62 -4.01
CA PRO A 10 -6.38 -14.03 -3.19
C PRO A 10 -7.73 -14.75 -3.27
N ALA A 11 -8.08 -15.31 -4.44
CA ALA A 11 -9.29 -16.12 -4.61
C ALA A 11 -9.26 -17.39 -3.73
N ASP A 12 -8.12 -18.08 -3.66
CA ASP A 12 -7.94 -19.28 -2.86
C ASP A 12 -7.93 -18.96 -1.36
N ILE A 13 -7.30 -17.85 -0.95
CA ILE A 13 -7.32 -17.37 0.44
C ILE A 13 -8.77 -17.17 0.89
N ARG A 14 -9.59 -16.53 0.04
CA ARG A 14 -11.01 -16.28 0.33
C ARG A 14 -11.82 -17.57 0.40
N ALA A 15 -11.60 -18.51 -0.52
CA ALA A 15 -12.33 -19.76 -0.58
C ALA A 15 -11.99 -20.72 0.58
N ALA A 16 -10.70 -20.81 0.94
CA ALA A 16 -10.23 -21.70 1.99
C ALA A 16 -10.60 -21.21 3.40
N GLY A 17 -10.70 -19.89 3.60
CA GLY A 17 -10.84 -19.30 4.93
C GLY A 17 -9.61 -19.52 5.82
N GLY A 18 -9.75 -19.18 7.10
CA GLY A 18 -8.68 -19.29 8.09
C GLY A 18 -7.67 -18.13 8.05
N VAL A 19 -6.50 -18.36 8.66
CA VAL A 19 -5.45 -17.33 8.81
C VAL A 19 -4.51 -17.37 7.60
N SER A 20 -4.39 -16.23 6.91
CA SER A 20 -3.45 -16.02 5.82
C SER A 20 -2.24 -15.23 6.31
N ARG A 21 -1.02 -15.68 6.00
CA ARG A 21 0.25 -15.18 6.54
C ARG A 21 1.25 -14.91 5.40
N MET A 22 2.43 -14.39 5.75
CA MET A 22 3.59 -14.36 4.85
C MET A 22 3.90 -15.77 4.30
N SER A 23 4.29 -15.84 3.03
CA SER A 23 4.69 -17.11 2.38
C SER A 23 6.03 -17.63 2.91
N ASP A 24 6.25 -18.94 2.80
CA ASP A 24 7.51 -19.57 3.22
C ASP A 24 8.72 -18.90 2.52
N PRO A 25 9.73 -18.42 3.26
CA PRO A 25 10.95 -17.85 2.69
C PRO A 25 11.62 -18.74 1.63
N LYS A 26 11.54 -20.06 1.77
CA LYS A 26 12.06 -21.01 0.77
C LYS A 26 11.32 -20.90 -0.56
N MET A 27 10.00 -20.74 -0.53
CA MET A 27 9.18 -20.54 -1.74
C MET A 27 9.52 -19.20 -2.41
N ILE A 28 9.65 -18.13 -1.62
CA ILE A 28 10.02 -16.79 -2.12
C ILE A 28 11.38 -16.82 -2.81
N LYS A 29 12.40 -17.41 -2.16
CA LYS A 29 13.74 -17.56 -2.75
C LYS A 29 13.73 -18.36 -4.06
N GLY A 30 12.94 -19.43 -4.12
CA GLY A 30 12.78 -20.18 -5.37
C GLY A 30 12.22 -19.34 -6.52
N ILE A 31 11.35 -18.37 -6.24
CA ILE A 31 10.86 -17.41 -7.24
C ILE A 31 11.95 -16.41 -7.61
N GLN A 32 12.66 -15.83 -6.64
CA GLN A 32 13.79 -14.90 -6.88
C GLN A 32 14.86 -15.54 -7.79
N GLU A 33 15.18 -16.82 -7.59
CA GLU A 33 16.13 -17.55 -8.43
C GLU A 33 15.59 -17.83 -9.85
N ALA A 34 14.27 -17.89 -10.01
CA ALA A 34 13.63 -18.23 -11.28
C ALA A 34 13.39 -17.03 -12.22
N VAL A 35 13.48 -15.80 -11.72
CA VAL A 35 13.18 -14.59 -12.50
C VAL A 35 14.27 -13.52 -12.37
N SER A 36 14.41 -12.68 -13.39
CA SER A 36 15.36 -11.56 -13.40
C SER A 36 14.71 -10.20 -13.14
N ILE A 37 13.41 -10.19 -12.80
CA ILE A 37 12.64 -8.98 -12.52
C ILE A 37 12.36 -8.88 -11.02
N PRO A 38 12.13 -7.68 -10.47
CA PRO A 38 11.88 -7.51 -9.04
C PRO A 38 10.77 -8.43 -8.51
N VAL A 39 11.01 -9.01 -7.34
CA VAL A 39 10.08 -9.88 -6.62
C VAL A 39 9.58 -9.14 -5.39
N MET A 40 8.26 -9.08 -5.25
CA MET A 40 7.57 -8.54 -4.09
C MET A 40 7.03 -9.70 -3.24
N ALA A 41 6.93 -9.51 -1.93
CA ALA A 41 6.25 -10.45 -1.04
C ALA A 41 5.36 -9.73 -0.03
N LYS A 42 4.32 -10.42 0.44
CA LYS A 42 3.36 -9.85 1.40
C LYS A 42 3.73 -10.14 2.84
N CYS A 43 3.55 -9.15 3.71
CA CYS A 43 3.46 -9.36 5.15
C CYS A 43 2.08 -8.90 5.66
N ARG A 44 1.69 -9.40 6.83
CA ARG A 44 0.45 -8.97 7.50
C ARG A 44 0.57 -7.54 8.01
N ILE A 45 -0.55 -6.81 8.00
CA ILE A 45 -0.64 -5.47 8.60
C ILE A 45 -0.16 -5.53 10.05
N GLY A 46 0.80 -4.66 10.38
CA GLY A 46 1.40 -4.53 11.71
C GLY A 46 2.44 -5.60 12.07
N HIS A 47 2.69 -6.60 11.22
CA HIS A 47 3.60 -7.70 11.56
C HIS A 47 5.06 -7.40 11.19
N PHE A 48 5.69 -6.48 11.91
CA PHE A 48 7.08 -6.05 11.64
C PHE A 48 8.10 -7.21 11.61
N ALA A 49 7.90 -8.29 12.39
CA ALA A 49 8.78 -9.46 12.35
C ALA A 49 8.67 -10.27 11.04
N GLU A 50 7.52 -10.25 10.34
CA GLU A 50 7.42 -10.86 9.01
C GLU A 50 8.18 -10.00 8.01
N ALA A 51 8.05 -8.67 8.11
CA ALA A 51 8.84 -7.76 7.29
C ALA A 51 10.36 -7.89 7.51
N GLN A 52 10.80 -8.11 8.75
CA GLN A 52 12.22 -8.37 9.05
C GLN A 52 12.74 -9.64 8.36
N ILE A 53 11.93 -10.71 8.33
CA ILE A 53 12.28 -11.94 7.60
C ILE A 53 12.37 -11.66 6.09
N LEU A 54 11.41 -10.93 5.53
CA LEU A 54 11.42 -10.57 4.10
C LEU A 54 12.63 -9.70 3.72
N GLN A 55 12.99 -8.72 4.55
CA GLN A 55 14.21 -7.92 4.34
C GLN A 55 15.47 -8.79 4.44
N ALA A 56 15.53 -9.72 5.39
CA ALA A 56 16.68 -10.61 5.58
C ALA A 56 16.90 -11.61 4.42
N ILE A 57 15.87 -11.87 3.61
CA ILE A 57 15.99 -12.62 2.36
C ILE A 57 16.13 -11.73 1.12
N GLU A 58 16.41 -10.44 1.33
CA GLU A 58 16.70 -9.46 0.28
C GLU A 58 15.57 -9.37 -0.77
N ILE A 59 14.31 -9.32 -0.30
CA ILE A 59 13.17 -9.06 -1.18
C ILE A 59 13.28 -7.64 -1.77
N ASP A 60 12.82 -7.44 -3.01
CA ASP A 60 12.90 -6.11 -3.64
C ASP A 60 11.89 -5.12 -3.06
N TYR A 61 10.67 -5.59 -2.73
CA TYR A 61 9.63 -4.79 -2.08
C TYR A 61 8.78 -5.64 -1.12
N ILE A 62 8.32 -5.01 -0.05
CA ILE A 62 7.35 -5.59 0.89
C ILE A 62 5.96 -4.96 0.65
N ASP A 63 4.93 -5.77 0.48
CA ASP A 63 3.53 -5.32 0.45
C ASP A 63 2.86 -5.60 1.80
N GLU A 64 2.70 -4.56 2.62
CA GLU A 64 1.95 -4.63 3.88
C GLU A 64 0.45 -4.68 3.54
N SER A 65 -0.10 -5.90 3.55
CA SER A 65 -1.25 -6.21 2.72
C SER A 65 -2.49 -6.63 3.51
N GLU A 66 -3.60 -5.93 3.27
CA GLU A 66 -4.95 -6.25 3.76
C GLU A 66 -5.53 -7.57 3.22
N VAL A 67 -4.89 -8.16 2.21
CA VAL A 67 -5.25 -9.50 1.70
C VAL A 67 -4.90 -10.60 2.70
N LEU A 68 -3.89 -10.37 3.55
CA LEU A 68 -3.52 -11.30 4.61
C LEU A 68 -4.29 -10.97 5.89
N SER A 69 -4.38 -11.91 6.82
CA SER A 69 -5.04 -11.67 8.10
C SER A 69 -4.24 -10.62 8.91
N PRO A 70 -4.84 -9.52 9.38
CA PRO A 70 -4.10 -8.52 10.17
C PRO A 70 -3.45 -9.15 11.40
N ALA A 71 -2.23 -8.71 11.71
CA ALA A 71 -1.54 -9.10 12.94
C ALA A 71 -1.74 -8.05 14.05
N ASP A 72 -1.88 -6.78 13.65
CA ASP A 72 -2.30 -5.67 14.50
C ASP A 72 -3.52 -5.00 13.83
N ASN A 73 -4.54 -4.70 14.64
CA ASN A 73 -5.78 -4.06 14.17
C ASN A 73 -5.75 -2.53 14.30
N VAL A 74 -4.73 -1.99 14.94
CA VAL A 74 -4.59 -0.56 15.27
C VAL A 74 -3.42 0.04 14.48
N TYR A 75 -2.25 -0.59 14.54
CA TYR A 75 -1.02 -0.02 14.00
C TYR A 75 -0.53 -0.75 12.76
N HIS A 76 -0.04 0.03 11.79
CA HIS A 76 0.76 -0.50 10.69
C HIS A 76 2.24 -0.52 11.09
N ILE A 77 3.06 -1.20 10.30
CA ILE A 77 4.51 -1.24 10.48
C ILE A 77 5.08 0.19 10.35
N ASP A 78 5.99 0.57 11.24
CA ASP A 78 6.87 1.72 11.03
C ASP A 78 7.91 1.35 9.97
N LYS A 79 7.63 1.75 8.72
CA LYS A 79 8.41 1.36 7.53
C LYS A 79 9.69 2.18 7.43
N THR A 80 9.85 3.24 8.22
CA THR A 80 11.10 4.03 8.28
C THR A 80 12.26 3.28 8.93
N GLN A 81 11.97 2.17 9.62
CA GLN A 81 12.97 1.29 10.26
C GLN A 81 13.52 0.21 9.32
N PHE A 82 13.19 0.27 8.03
CA PHE A 82 13.54 -0.73 7.04
C PHE A 82 14.24 -0.07 5.83
N ASP A 83 15.23 -0.77 5.28
CA ASP A 83 15.92 -0.36 4.06
C ASP A 83 15.12 -0.78 2.81
N VAL A 84 14.38 -1.89 2.91
CA VAL A 84 13.53 -2.38 1.81
C VAL A 84 12.29 -1.50 1.64
N PRO A 85 11.95 -1.10 0.41
CA PRO A 85 10.77 -0.27 0.15
C PRO A 85 9.44 -1.00 0.39
N PHE A 86 8.44 -0.24 0.83
CA PHE A 86 7.10 -0.76 1.13
C PHE A 86 6.04 -0.28 0.14
N VAL A 87 5.14 -1.20 -0.20
CA VAL A 87 3.88 -0.97 -0.89
C VAL A 87 2.76 -1.08 0.14
N CYS A 88 1.85 -0.11 0.18
CA CYS A 88 0.65 -0.16 1.03
C CYS A 88 -0.63 0.08 0.23
N GLY A 89 -1.71 -0.59 0.66
CA GLY A 89 -3.05 -0.36 0.12
C GLY A 89 -3.70 0.91 0.68
N ALA A 90 -4.44 1.65 -0.15
CA ALA A 90 -5.30 2.76 0.28
C ALA A 90 -6.66 2.79 -0.46
N LYS A 91 -7.73 3.18 0.23
CA LYS A 91 -9.07 3.39 -0.36
C LYS A 91 -9.35 4.84 -0.74
N ASN A 92 -8.64 5.78 -0.12
CA ASN A 92 -8.78 7.22 -0.26
C ASN A 92 -7.46 7.93 0.05
N LEU A 93 -7.42 9.23 -0.20
CA LEU A 93 -6.21 10.05 -0.04
C LEU A 93 -5.76 10.11 1.41
N GLY A 94 -6.69 10.21 2.36
CA GLY A 94 -6.34 10.19 3.78
C GLY A 94 -5.58 8.93 4.19
N GLU A 95 -6.06 7.74 3.78
CA GLU A 95 -5.34 6.48 3.99
C GLU A 95 -3.96 6.48 3.32
N ALA A 96 -3.87 6.92 2.07
CA ALA A 96 -2.61 6.97 1.33
C ALA A 96 -1.57 7.85 2.04
N LEU A 97 -1.95 9.07 2.42
CA LEU A 97 -1.05 9.99 3.10
C LEU A 97 -0.60 9.47 4.47
N ARG A 98 -1.46 8.77 5.22
CA ARG A 98 -1.04 8.10 6.47
C ARG A 98 -0.03 6.98 6.22
N ARG A 99 -0.23 6.16 5.18
CA ARG A 99 0.74 5.10 4.82
C ARG A 99 2.09 5.69 4.38
N ILE A 100 2.07 6.77 3.62
CA ILE A 100 3.29 7.51 3.21
C ILE A 100 4.00 8.08 4.45
N ALA A 101 3.26 8.66 5.39
CA ALA A 101 3.82 9.17 6.64
C ALA A 101 4.50 8.10 7.50
N GLU A 102 4.02 6.86 7.42
CA GLU A 102 4.62 5.70 8.07
C GLU A 102 5.80 5.09 7.28
N GLY A 103 6.17 5.66 6.13
CA GLY A 103 7.31 5.23 5.31
C GLY A 103 6.96 4.39 4.07
N ALA A 104 5.70 4.30 3.65
CA ALA A 104 5.36 3.63 2.39
C ALA A 104 5.91 4.43 1.19
N THR A 105 6.70 3.76 0.34
CA THR A 105 7.29 4.35 -0.86
C THR A 105 6.38 4.21 -2.08
N MET A 106 5.38 3.34 -2.01
CA MET A 106 4.41 3.11 -3.07
C MET A 106 3.01 2.88 -2.50
N ILE A 107 2.01 3.48 -3.14
CA ILE A 107 0.60 3.26 -2.81
C ILE A 107 -0.09 2.53 -3.95
N ARG A 108 -0.89 1.52 -3.60
CA ARG A 108 -1.84 0.87 -4.50
C ARG A 108 -3.27 1.12 -4.01
N THR A 109 -4.18 1.43 -4.92
CA THR A 109 -5.60 1.50 -4.55
C THR A 109 -6.10 0.10 -4.19
N LYS A 110 -6.80 -0.03 -3.07
CA LYS A 110 -7.44 -1.31 -2.71
C LYS A 110 -8.53 -1.64 -3.73
N GLY A 111 -8.76 -2.93 -3.96
CA GLY A 111 -9.93 -3.42 -4.69
C GLY A 111 -10.73 -4.35 -3.78
N GLU A 112 -11.39 -5.34 -4.38
CA GLU A 112 -11.85 -6.53 -3.67
C GLU A 112 -11.05 -7.74 -4.18
N PRO A 113 -9.87 -8.04 -3.60
CA PRO A 113 -8.98 -9.07 -4.11
C PRO A 113 -9.68 -10.44 -4.13
N GLY A 114 -9.59 -11.13 -5.27
CA GLY A 114 -10.12 -12.49 -5.43
C GLY A 114 -11.57 -12.59 -5.93
N THR A 115 -12.27 -11.48 -6.20
CA THR A 115 -13.63 -11.51 -6.79
C THR A 115 -13.65 -11.42 -8.31
N GLY A 116 -12.60 -10.84 -8.91
CA GLY A 116 -12.59 -10.50 -10.34
C GLY A 116 -13.45 -9.28 -10.69
N ASP A 117 -14.10 -8.64 -9.71
CA ASP A 117 -14.88 -7.42 -9.91
C ASP A 117 -14.00 -6.17 -9.74
N VAL A 118 -13.92 -5.36 -10.79
CA VAL A 118 -13.10 -4.15 -10.85
C VAL A 118 -13.78 -2.93 -10.21
N VAL A 119 -15.08 -2.98 -9.91
CA VAL A 119 -15.87 -1.82 -9.44
C VAL A 119 -15.26 -1.17 -8.19
N GLN A 120 -14.78 -1.98 -7.24
CA GLN A 120 -14.15 -1.46 -6.02
C GLN A 120 -12.84 -0.71 -6.30
N ALA A 121 -12.01 -1.24 -7.20
CA ALA A 121 -10.77 -0.57 -7.60
C ALA A 121 -11.06 0.77 -8.31
N VAL A 122 -12.06 0.81 -9.21
CA VAL A 122 -12.50 2.05 -9.87
C VAL A 122 -13.03 3.06 -8.86
N THR A 123 -13.78 2.60 -7.86
CA THR A 123 -14.35 3.46 -6.81
C THR A 123 -13.26 4.15 -6.01
N HIS A 124 -12.30 3.38 -5.48
CA HIS A 124 -11.19 3.94 -4.69
C HIS A 124 -10.28 4.84 -5.54
N MET A 125 -10.02 4.48 -6.80
CA MET A 125 -9.24 5.33 -7.71
C MET A 125 -9.93 6.67 -7.97
N ARG A 126 -11.26 6.66 -8.23
CA ARG A 126 -12.02 7.90 -8.43
C ARG A 126 -12.05 8.76 -7.17
N MET A 127 -12.21 8.16 -6.01
CA MET A 127 -12.18 8.84 -4.71
C MET A 127 -10.83 9.53 -4.50
N MET A 128 -9.73 8.78 -4.63
CA MET A 128 -8.35 9.29 -4.52
C MET A 128 -8.12 10.50 -5.43
N GLN A 129 -8.41 10.34 -6.73
CA GLN A 129 -8.19 11.41 -7.71
C GLN A 129 -9.11 12.63 -7.48
N SER A 130 -10.32 12.41 -6.96
CA SER A 130 -11.24 13.52 -6.63
C SER A 130 -10.75 14.33 -5.44
N GLU A 131 -10.23 13.67 -4.41
CA GLU A 131 -9.68 14.33 -3.23
C GLU A 131 -8.41 15.09 -3.56
N ILE A 132 -7.53 14.51 -4.40
CA ILE A 132 -6.34 15.20 -4.92
C ILE A 132 -6.74 16.47 -5.67
N ARG A 133 -7.64 16.37 -6.66
CA ARG A 133 -8.10 17.56 -7.42
C ARG A 133 -8.71 18.62 -6.51
N ARG A 134 -9.47 18.21 -5.49
CA ARG A 134 -10.04 19.13 -4.50
C ARG A 134 -8.92 19.89 -3.79
N LEU A 135 -7.96 19.20 -3.20
CA LEU A 135 -6.85 19.84 -2.48
C LEU A 135 -6.07 20.81 -3.36
N VAL A 136 -5.78 20.44 -4.60
CA VAL A 136 -5.03 21.28 -5.56
C VAL A 136 -5.78 22.58 -5.86
N SER A 137 -7.12 22.54 -5.88
CA SER A 137 -7.96 23.72 -6.13
C SER A 137 -8.27 24.59 -4.89
N MET A 138 -7.93 24.13 -3.69
CA MET A 138 -8.22 24.85 -2.44
C MET A 138 -7.29 26.04 -2.24
N SER A 139 -7.76 27.03 -1.49
CA SER A 139 -6.87 28.11 -1.01
C SER A 139 -5.95 27.58 0.11
N GLU A 140 -4.74 28.12 0.24
CA GLU A 140 -3.76 27.64 1.22
C GLU A 140 -4.25 27.68 2.67
N ASP A 141 -5.09 28.66 3.02
CA ASP A 141 -5.68 28.83 4.35
C ASP A 141 -6.69 27.73 4.71
N GLU A 142 -7.33 27.11 3.71
CA GLU A 142 -8.28 26.01 3.89
C GLU A 142 -7.59 24.65 4.16
N LEU A 143 -6.29 24.53 3.88
CA LEU A 143 -5.56 23.25 3.92
C LEU A 143 -5.47 22.64 5.33
N TYR A 144 -5.48 23.45 6.38
CA TYR A 144 -5.46 22.95 7.77
C TYR A 144 -6.74 22.17 8.09
N GLU A 145 -7.90 22.70 7.71
CA GLU A 145 -9.18 22.01 7.89
C GLU A 145 -9.27 20.79 6.96
N ALA A 146 -8.75 20.88 5.73
CA ALA A 146 -8.68 19.73 4.82
C ALA A 146 -7.85 18.58 5.40
N ALA A 147 -6.68 18.87 5.99
CA ALA A 147 -5.83 17.87 6.63
C ALA A 147 -6.51 17.19 7.82
N LYS A 148 -7.24 17.96 8.63
CA LYS A 148 -8.05 17.44 9.74
C LYS A 148 -9.14 16.50 9.26
N GLN A 149 -9.87 16.86 8.20
CA GLN A 149 -10.93 16.02 7.62
C GLN A 149 -10.40 14.73 6.99
N LEU A 150 -9.26 14.82 6.28
CA LEU A 150 -8.58 13.65 5.72
C LEU A 150 -7.92 12.77 6.78
N GLN A 151 -7.76 13.30 8.00
CA GLN A 151 -6.98 12.71 9.08
C GLN A 151 -5.55 12.37 8.59
N ALA A 152 -4.92 13.32 7.92
CA ALA A 152 -3.61 13.17 7.29
C ALA A 152 -2.65 14.26 7.80
N PRO A 153 -1.32 14.01 7.79
CA PRO A 153 -0.35 15.03 8.15
C PRO A 153 -0.46 16.25 7.25
N TYR A 154 -0.47 17.44 7.86
CA TYR A 154 -0.60 18.71 7.14
C TYR A 154 0.48 18.88 6.07
N ASP A 155 1.73 18.56 6.38
CA ASP A 155 2.85 18.74 5.44
C ASP A 155 2.67 17.89 4.17
N LEU A 156 2.12 16.68 4.29
CA LEU A 156 1.82 15.84 3.13
C LEU A 156 0.61 16.35 2.33
N VAL A 157 -0.40 16.90 3.01
CA VAL A 157 -1.55 17.55 2.35
C VAL A 157 -1.09 18.77 1.56
N LYS A 158 -0.25 19.60 2.18
CA LYS A 158 0.38 20.75 1.54
C LYS A 158 1.27 20.33 0.37
N TYR A 159 2.07 19.28 0.53
CA TYR A 159 2.87 18.72 -0.56
C TYR A 159 2.01 18.34 -1.76
N VAL A 160 0.87 17.67 -1.56
CA VAL A 160 -0.06 17.31 -2.65
C VAL A 160 -0.65 18.56 -3.32
N HIS A 161 -1.02 19.57 -2.54
CA HIS A 161 -1.53 20.84 -3.08
C HIS A 161 -0.49 21.53 -3.98
N GLU A 162 0.77 21.58 -3.57
CA GLU A 162 1.85 22.28 -4.29
C GLU A 162 2.41 21.49 -5.49
N ASN A 163 2.35 20.15 -5.49
CA ASN A 163 3.10 19.30 -6.43
C ASN A 163 2.23 18.49 -7.40
N HIS A 164 1.04 18.99 -7.77
CA HIS A 164 0.28 18.35 -8.84
C HIS A 164 0.89 18.66 -10.21
N PRO A 165 1.20 17.67 -11.06
CA PRO A 165 1.62 17.93 -12.43
C PRO A 165 0.49 18.67 -13.13
N ASP A 166 0.80 19.89 -13.57
CA ASP A 166 -0.07 20.80 -14.28
C ASP A 166 -0.93 20.04 -15.32
N SER A 167 -2.26 20.20 -15.27
CA SER A 167 -3.16 19.65 -16.28
C SER A 167 -2.97 20.25 -17.68
N SER A 168 -2.05 21.21 -17.82
CA SER A 168 -1.55 21.78 -19.08
C SER A 168 -0.42 20.96 -19.72
N SER A 169 -0.04 19.82 -19.14
CA SER A 169 1.05 18.94 -19.62
C SER A 169 0.59 17.73 -20.45
N PHE A 170 -0.69 17.66 -20.84
CA PHE A 170 -1.26 16.62 -21.71
C PHE A 170 -1.91 17.23 -22.95
#